data_AF-A0A4R6VJP5-F1
#
_entry.id   AF-A0A4R6VJP5-F1
#
_cell.length_a   1.000
_cell.length_b   1.000
_cell.length_c   1.000
_cell.angle_alpha   90.00
_cell.angle_beta   90.00
_cell.angle_gamma   90.00
#
_symmetry.space_group_name_H-M   'P 1'
#
loop_
_entity.id
_entity.type
_entity.pdbx_description
1 polymer ?
#
loop_
_entity_poly.entity_id
_entity_poly.type
_entity_poly.pdbx_seq_one_letter_code
_entity_poly.pdbx_strand_id
1 'polypeptide(L)'
;MSKVETGYQKEGNRHIWFAKSELGGVHIWAIEQDKDWRDRWGERFLGGIEIHSPKPLYGDCQASHDDCWLLNAPCWHDGSSLQFSEQIEPVMRHCDDIREMDDYIIGTCIERYRYQFDHDEQPQPEFL
;
A
#
# COMPACT_ATOMS: atom_id res chain seq x y z
N MET A 1 -11.37 6.21 -17.37
CA MET A 1 -10.36 6.03 -16.31
C MET A 1 -10.36 7.27 -15.43
N SER A 2 -10.67 7.11 -14.15
CA SER A 2 -10.53 8.16 -13.15
C SER A 2 -9.04 8.58 -13.07
N LYS A 3 -8.78 9.87 -12.82
CA LYS A 3 -7.40 10.34 -12.67
C LYS A 3 -6.85 9.82 -11.33
N VAL A 4 -5.83 8.97 -11.39
CA VAL A 4 -5.11 8.50 -10.20
C VAL A 4 -4.20 9.62 -9.68
N GLU A 5 -4.43 10.02 -8.44
CA GLU A 5 -3.54 10.91 -7.68
C GLU A 5 -2.46 10.05 -7.02
N THR A 6 -1.20 10.47 -7.11
CA THR A 6 -0.09 9.84 -6.41
C THR A 6 0.61 10.84 -5.51
N GLY A 7 1.26 10.33 -4.47
CA GLY A 7 2.00 11.20 -3.58
C GLY A 7 2.87 10.48 -2.58
N TYR A 8 3.57 11.29 -1.80
CA TYR A 8 4.41 10.86 -0.69
C TYR A 8 4.16 11.77 0.51
N GLN A 9 4.17 11.16 1.70
CA GLN A 9 4.09 11.85 2.98
C GLN A 9 5.08 11.21 3.97
N LYS A 10 5.53 11.99 4.95
CA LYS A 10 6.38 11.52 6.03
C LYS A 10 5.76 11.86 7.37
N GLU A 11 5.60 10.86 8.22
CA GLU A 11 5.06 10.98 9.57
C GLU A 11 6.10 10.45 10.58
N GLY A 12 6.84 11.36 11.22
CA GLY A 12 7.97 10.96 12.05
C GLY A 12 9.03 10.22 11.23
N ASN A 13 9.32 8.96 11.57
CA ASN A 13 10.21 8.09 10.81
C ASN A 13 9.48 7.17 9.81
N ARG A 14 8.15 7.29 9.68
CA ARG A 14 7.36 6.55 8.70
C ARG A 14 7.31 7.30 7.38
N HIS A 15 7.74 6.64 6.33
CA HIS A 15 7.61 7.07 4.95
C HIS A 15 6.37 6.42 4.34
N ILE A 16 5.53 7.19 3.66
CA ILE A 16 4.26 6.72 3.09
C ILE A 16 4.17 7.18 1.64
N TRP A 17 3.97 6.25 0.72
CA TRP A 17 3.67 6.51 -0.69
C TRP A 17 2.27 6.01 -0.99
N PHE A 18 1.55 6.70 -1.88
CA PHE A 18 0.18 6.30 -2.21
C PHE A 18 -0.19 6.55 -3.66
N ALA A 19 -1.21 5.80 -4.10
CA ALA A 19 -1.99 6.03 -5.31
C ALA A 19 -3.48 5.96 -4.95
N LYS A 20 -4.30 6.95 -5.33
CA LYS A 20 -5.72 7.00 -4.99
C LYS A 20 -6.59 7.63 -6.06
N SER A 21 -7.88 7.28 -6.03
CA SER A 21 -8.95 8.02 -6.71
C SER A 21 -10.27 7.83 -5.95
N GLU A 22 -11.39 8.24 -6.56
CA GLU A 22 -12.74 7.96 -6.06
C GLU A 22 -13.10 6.46 -5.95
N LEU A 23 -12.37 5.58 -6.65
CA LEU A 23 -12.60 4.13 -6.59
C LEU A 23 -11.98 3.46 -5.35
N GLY A 24 -10.97 4.10 -4.74
CA GLY A 24 -10.19 3.55 -3.64
C GLY A 24 -8.75 4.07 -3.65
N GLY A 25 -7.88 3.43 -2.87
CA GLY A 25 -6.49 3.81 -2.77
C GLY A 25 -5.60 2.65 -2.34
N VAL A 26 -4.32 2.78 -2.64
CA VAL A 26 -3.26 1.89 -2.16
C VAL A 26 -2.20 2.76 -1.54
N HIS A 27 -1.66 2.34 -0.41
CA HIS A 27 -0.44 2.94 0.12
C HIS A 27 0.58 1.88 0.50
N ILE A 28 1.84 2.28 0.41
CA ILE A 28 2.99 1.53 0.92
C ILE A 28 3.61 2.40 2.01
N TRP A 29 3.88 1.82 3.17
CA TRP A 29 4.59 2.51 4.23
C TRP A 29 5.85 1.75 4.65
N ALA A 30 6.87 2.49 5.06
CA ALA A 30 8.13 1.93 5.53
C ALA A 30 8.69 2.75 6.70
N ILE A 31 9.28 2.06 7.67
CA ILE A 31 9.99 2.62 8.82
C ILE A 31 11.37 1.98 8.86
N GLU A 32 12.42 2.81 8.78
CA GLU A 32 13.79 2.34 8.99
C GLU A 32 13.99 1.89 10.43
N GLN A 33 14.53 0.70 10.60
CA GLN A 33 14.77 0.09 11.90
C GLN A 33 16.21 0.28 12.34
N ASP A 34 16.43 0.20 13.65
CA ASP A 34 17.75 0.32 14.24
C ASP A 34 18.66 -0.89 13.91
N LYS A 35 19.88 -0.87 14.45
CA LYS A 35 20.82 -1.97 14.27
C LYS A 35 20.35 -3.26 14.95
N ASP A 36 19.75 -3.16 16.12
CA ASP A 36 19.35 -4.33 16.91
C ASP A 36 18.23 -5.12 16.23
N TRP A 37 17.27 -4.42 15.62
CA TRP A 37 16.26 -5.03 14.76
C TRP A 37 16.88 -5.75 13.56
N ARG A 38 17.78 -5.07 12.85
CA ARG A 38 18.47 -5.63 11.67
C ARG A 38 19.25 -6.88 12.00
N ASP A 39 19.99 -6.88 13.10
CA ASP A 39 20.76 -8.05 13.54
C ASP A 39 19.84 -9.24 13.87
N ARG A 40 18.63 -8.98 14.37
CA ARG A 40 17.68 -10.01 14.80
C ARG A 40 16.84 -10.58 13.67
N TRP A 41 16.36 -9.73 12.76
CA TRP A 41 15.36 -10.10 11.74
C TRP A 41 15.91 -10.03 10.31
N GLY A 42 17.09 -9.44 10.12
CA GLY A 42 17.72 -9.33 8.81
C GLY A 42 17.08 -8.29 7.88
N GLU A 43 16.06 -7.57 8.33
CA GLU A 43 15.35 -6.53 7.59
C GLU A 43 15.82 -5.14 8.05
N ARG A 44 16.08 -4.23 7.10
CA ARG A 44 16.39 -2.82 7.41
C ARG A 44 15.13 -2.00 7.60
N PHE A 45 14.07 -2.34 6.89
CA PHE A 45 12.81 -1.60 6.94
C PHE A 45 11.67 -2.51 7.37
N LEU A 46 10.85 -2.03 8.31
CA LEU A 46 9.54 -2.60 8.57
C LEU A 46 8.51 -1.82 7.76
N GLY A 47 7.56 -2.50 7.14
CA GLY A 47 6.57 -1.81 6.31
C GLY A 47 5.30 -2.59 6.10
N GLY A 48 4.44 -2.01 5.28
CA GLY A 48 3.17 -2.59 4.89
C GLY A 48 2.75 -2.10 3.51
N ILE A 49 1.97 -2.94 2.83
CA ILE A 49 1.21 -2.59 1.64
C ILE A 49 -0.26 -2.69 2.05
N GLU A 50 -1.05 -1.67 1.78
CA GLU A 50 -2.44 -1.62 2.22
C GLU A 50 -3.35 -1.08 1.13
N ILE A 51 -4.40 -1.84 0.83
CA ILE A 51 -5.49 -1.42 -0.05
C ILE A 51 -6.59 -0.78 0.79
N HIS A 52 -7.21 0.28 0.29
CA HIS A 52 -8.29 1.02 0.91
C HIS A 52 -9.46 1.11 -0.08
N SER A 53 -10.57 0.45 0.23
CA SER A 53 -11.77 0.47 -0.60
C SER A 53 -12.90 1.22 0.11
N PRO A 54 -13.68 2.07 -0.59
CA PRO A 54 -14.88 2.69 -0.03
C PRO A 54 -16.08 1.72 0.09
N LYS A 55 -15.89 0.46 -0.32
CA LYS A 55 -16.87 -0.63 -0.24
C LYS A 55 -16.22 -1.88 0.39
N PRO A 56 -17.00 -2.76 1.04
CA PRO A 56 -16.47 -4.02 1.58
C PRO A 56 -15.70 -4.83 0.53
N LEU A 57 -14.47 -5.24 0.88
CA LEU A 57 -13.62 -6.10 0.04
C LEU A 57 -13.97 -7.59 0.21
N TYR A 58 -14.37 -7.99 1.42
CA TYR A 58 -14.69 -9.38 1.78
C TYR A 58 -15.99 -9.45 2.59
N GLY A 59 -17.08 -9.92 1.96
CA GLY A 59 -18.38 -10.08 2.61
C GLY A 59 -18.93 -8.81 3.27
N ASP A 60 -19.99 -8.96 4.06
CA ASP A 60 -20.59 -7.86 4.83
C ASP A 60 -19.86 -7.72 6.18
N CYS A 61 -18.68 -7.08 6.16
CA CYS A 61 -17.94 -6.72 7.36
C CYS A 61 -18.06 -5.22 7.68
N GLN A 62 -17.87 -4.88 8.96
CA GLN A 62 -17.74 -3.48 9.38
C GLN A 62 -16.53 -2.83 8.70
N ALA A 63 -16.63 -1.54 8.38
CA ALA A 63 -15.50 -0.76 7.89
C ALA A 63 -14.32 -0.86 8.87
N SER A 64 -13.13 -0.97 8.32
CA SER A 64 -11.89 -1.06 9.09
C SER A 64 -11.49 0.30 9.67
N HIS A 65 -11.83 1.40 8.96
CA HIS A 65 -11.79 2.76 9.50
C HIS A 65 -13.09 3.48 9.17
N ASP A 66 -13.60 4.27 10.11
CA ASP A 66 -14.75 5.17 9.89
C ASP A 66 -14.34 6.46 9.17
N ASP A 67 -13.10 6.91 9.36
CA ASP A 67 -12.50 8.09 8.70
C ASP A 67 -11.09 7.77 8.20
N CYS A 68 -11.00 7.27 6.97
CA CYS A 68 -9.73 6.91 6.34
C CYS A 68 -8.93 8.17 5.96
N TRP A 69 -7.70 8.30 6.44
CA TRP A 69 -6.82 9.43 6.08
C TRP A 69 -6.57 9.55 4.56
N LEU A 70 -6.60 8.44 3.82
CA LEU A 70 -6.31 8.42 2.40
C LEU A 70 -7.55 8.82 1.57
N LEU A 71 -8.73 8.32 1.95
CA LEU A 71 -9.99 8.47 1.21
C LEU A 71 -10.92 9.56 1.78
N ASN A 72 -10.71 10.01 3.01
CA ASN A 72 -11.60 10.90 3.77
C ASN A 72 -13.05 10.36 3.86
N ALA A 73 -13.18 9.05 4.05
CA ALA A 73 -14.44 8.31 4.11
C ALA A 73 -14.23 6.97 4.83
N PRO A 74 -15.30 6.25 5.22
CA PRO A 74 -15.16 4.89 5.72
C PRO A 74 -14.47 3.99 4.69
N CYS A 75 -13.56 3.12 5.13
CA CYS A 75 -12.85 2.21 4.24
C CYS A 75 -12.70 0.79 4.80
N TRP A 76 -12.51 -0.15 3.88
CA TRP A 76 -12.17 -1.54 4.13
C TRP A 76 -10.78 -1.82 3.57
N HIS A 77 -9.96 -2.50 4.37
CA HIS A 77 -8.61 -2.90 3.96
C HIS A 77 -8.51 -4.40 3.75
N ASP A 78 -7.59 -4.80 2.89
CA ASP A 78 -7.26 -6.19 2.62
C ASP A 78 -6.33 -6.81 3.67
N GLY A 79 -5.68 -5.99 4.50
CA GLY A 79 -4.75 -6.44 5.55
C GLY A 79 -3.44 -7.02 5.01
N SER A 80 -3.03 -6.66 3.78
CA SER A 80 -1.86 -7.24 3.09
C SER A 80 -0.49 -6.73 3.57
N SER A 81 -0.33 -6.50 4.89
CA SER A 81 0.89 -5.93 5.47
C SER A 81 2.14 -6.78 5.26
N LEU A 82 2.01 -8.12 5.21
CA LEU A 82 3.15 -9.04 5.12
C LEU A 82 3.84 -9.05 3.75
N GLN A 83 3.19 -8.57 2.69
CA GLN A 83 3.80 -8.58 1.35
C GLN A 83 4.96 -7.58 1.23
N PHE A 84 5.06 -6.61 2.15
CA PHE A 84 6.17 -5.65 2.17
C PHE A 84 7.52 -6.36 2.39
N SER A 85 7.63 -7.22 3.41
CA SER A 85 8.86 -7.95 3.74
C SER A 85 9.29 -8.89 2.61
N GLU A 86 8.33 -9.39 1.84
CA GLU A 86 8.58 -10.35 0.76
C GLU A 86 8.99 -9.67 -0.55
N GLN A 87 8.44 -8.48 -0.85
CA GLN A 87 8.52 -7.89 -2.18
C GLN A 87 9.28 -6.56 -2.23
N ILE A 88 9.14 -5.71 -1.20
CA ILE A 88 9.65 -4.34 -1.23
C ILE A 88 10.93 -4.22 -0.40
N GLU A 89 10.91 -4.76 0.82
CA GLU A 89 12.03 -4.69 1.74
C GLU A 89 13.33 -5.24 1.12
N PRO A 90 13.35 -6.39 0.41
CA PRO A 90 14.60 -6.95 -0.14
C PRO A 90 15.27 -6.06 -1.19
N VAL A 91 14.50 -5.21 -1.87
CA VAL A 91 15.03 -4.24 -2.83
C VAL A 91 15.42 -2.96 -2.10
N MET A 92 14.56 -2.47 -1.22
CA MET A 92 14.73 -1.21 -0.48
C MET A 92 15.93 -1.24 0.48
N ARG A 93 16.24 -2.38 1.11
CA ARG A 93 17.33 -2.48 2.12
C ARG A 93 18.71 -2.04 1.61
N HIS A 94 18.90 -2.00 0.29
CA HIS A 94 20.15 -1.67 -0.38
C HIS A 94 20.28 -0.20 -0.82
N CYS A 95 19.24 0.64 -0.68
CA CYS A 95 19.35 2.07 -1.00
C CYS A 95 20.12 2.82 0.08
N ASP A 96 20.87 3.87 -0.29
CA ASP A 96 21.50 4.74 0.71
C ASP A 96 20.46 5.69 1.31
N ASP A 97 19.62 6.28 0.46
CA ASP A 97 18.46 7.09 0.82
C ASP A 97 17.17 6.40 0.33
N ILE A 98 16.21 6.21 1.24
CA ILE A 98 14.90 5.61 0.94
C ILE A 98 14.13 6.38 -0.15
N ARG A 99 14.42 7.66 -0.35
CA ARG A 99 13.81 8.50 -1.39
C ARG A 99 14.25 8.13 -2.80
N GLU A 100 15.36 7.40 -2.96
CA GLU A 100 15.79 6.85 -4.25
C GLU A 100 14.79 5.81 -4.79
N MET A 101 13.97 5.24 -3.90
CA MET A 101 12.96 4.24 -4.25
C MET A 101 11.61 4.85 -4.64
N ASP A 102 11.48 6.18 -4.65
CA ASP A 102 10.19 6.86 -4.88
C ASP A 102 9.48 6.39 -6.14
N ASP A 103 10.16 6.41 -7.29
CA ASP A 103 9.55 6.03 -8.57
C ASP A 103 9.13 4.55 -8.58
N TYR A 104 9.95 3.67 -8.00
CA TYR A 104 9.65 2.24 -7.89
C TYR A 104 8.42 1.98 -6.99
N ILE A 105 8.36 2.63 -5.82
CA ILE A 105 7.29 2.42 -4.85
C ILE A 105 5.99 3.05 -5.35
N ILE A 106 6.05 4.26 -5.93
CA ILE A 106 4.89 4.89 -6.56
C ILE A 106 4.39 4.05 -7.73
N GLY A 107 5.29 3.53 -8.56
CA GLY A 107 4.96 2.59 -9.63
C GLY A 107 4.21 1.37 -9.09
N THR A 108 4.70 0.79 -8.00
CA THR A 108 4.07 -0.36 -7.33
C THR A 108 2.69 -0.01 -6.75
N CYS A 109 2.52 1.19 -6.17
CA CYS A 109 1.21 1.67 -5.72
C CYS A 109 0.22 1.77 -6.89
N ILE A 110 0.65 2.30 -8.04
CA ILE A 110 -0.18 2.42 -9.24
C ILE A 110 -0.56 1.05 -9.78
N GLU A 111 0.39 0.12 -9.89
CA GLU A 111 0.13 -1.24 -10.41
C GLU A 111 -0.87 -1.99 -9.53
N ARG A 112 -0.69 -1.95 -8.21
CA ARG A 112 -1.62 -2.55 -7.25
C ARG A 112 -2.99 -1.88 -7.27
N TYR A 113 -3.02 -0.55 -7.37
CA TYR A 113 -4.26 0.20 -7.53
C TYR A 113 -5.02 -0.25 -8.78
N ARG A 114 -4.34 -0.36 -9.93
CA ARG A 114 -4.96 -0.81 -11.19
C ARG A 114 -5.47 -2.23 -11.08
N TYR A 115 -4.65 -3.13 -10.54
CA TYR A 115 -5.04 -4.52 -10.33
C TYR A 115 -6.33 -4.65 -9.50
N GLN A 116 -6.52 -3.77 -8.50
CA GLN A 116 -7.63 -3.85 -7.57
C GLN A 116 -8.88 -3.06 -8.00
N PHE A 117 -8.73 -1.94 -8.71
CA PHE A 117 -9.81 -0.99 -8.94
C PHE A 117 -10.08 -0.70 -10.42
N ASP A 118 -9.14 -0.97 -11.32
CA ASP A 118 -9.28 -0.73 -12.76
C ASP A 118 -9.79 -2.01 -13.45
N HIS A 119 -10.93 -2.52 -13.00
CA HIS A 119 -11.53 -3.78 -13.45
C HIS A 119 -12.43 -3.65 -14.68
N ASP A 120 -12.39 -2.54 -15.42
CA ASP A 120 -13.17 -2.38 -16.66
C ASP A 120 -12.83 -3.45 -17.74
N GLU A 121 -11.84 -4.34 -17.52
CA GLU A 121 -11.46 -5.41 -18.46
C GLU A 121 -11.32 -6.84 -17.90
N GLN A 122 -11.67 -7.13 -16.64
CA GLN A 122 -11.60 -8.52 -16.13
C GLN A 122 -13.02 -9.14 -16.11
N PRO A 123 -13.34 -10.12 -16.98
CA PRO A 123 -14.59 -10.84 -16.86
C PRO A 123 -14.65 -11.48 -15.48
N GLN A 124 -15.76 -11.28 -14.79
CA GLN A 124 -16.05 -11.96 -13.53
C GLN A 124 -15.86 -13.47 -13.78
N PRO A 125 -15.06 -14.19 -12.97
CA PRO A 125 -15.01 -15.63 -13.09
C PRO A 125 -16.43 -16.15 -12.84
N GLU A 126 -17.05 -16.70 -13.88
CA GLU A 126 -18.27 -17.48 -13.74
C GLU A 126 -17.90 -18.69 -12.88
N PHE A 127 -18.25 -18.64 -11.60
CA PHE A 127 -18.23 -19.82 -10.76
C PHE A 127 -19.29 -20.78 -11.33
N LEU A 128 -18.82 -21.79 -12.06
CA LEU A 128 -19.61 -22.96 -12.52
C LEU A 128 -19.97 -23.88 -11.35
#